data_AF-A0A941P5K3-F1
#
_entry.id   AF-A0A941P5K3-F1
#
_cell.length_a   1.000
_cell.length_b   1.000
_cell.length_c   1.000
_cell.angle_alpha   90.00
_cell.angle_beta   90.00
_cell.angle_gamma   90.00
#
_symmetry.space_group_name_H-M   'P 1'
#
loop_
_entity.id
_entity.type
_entity.pdbx_description
1 polymer ?
#
loop_
_entity_poly.entity_id
_entity_poly.type
_entity_poly.pdbx_seq_one_letter_code
_entity_poly.pdbx_strand_id
1 'polypeptide(L)' 'DPPVYVGMCHIFCESVEAFQAGFGPHAKEIMADIKNYTDLAPVIQISEVVVGQP' A
#
# COMPACT_ATOMS: atom_id res chain seq x y z
N ASP A 1 -20.20 8.75 -13.30
CA ASP A 1 -19.52 7.44 -13.42
C ASP A 1 -18.93 7.02 -12.07
N PRO A 2 -18.82 5.72 -11.78
CA PRO A 2 -18.22 5.25 -10.53
C PRO A 2 -16.72 5.58 -10.46
N PRO A 3 -16.14 5.71 -9.24
CA PRO A 3 -14.71 5.96 -9.09
C PRO A 3 -13.88 4.78 -9.58
N VAL A 4 -12.68 5.06 -10.10
CA VAL A 4 -11.74 4.01 -10.53
C VAL A 4 -11.27 3.16 -9.35
N TYR A 5 -11.04 3.80 -8.20
CA TYR A 5 -10.63 3.13 -6.95
C TYR A 5 -11.63 3.43 -5.84
N VAL A 6 -12.18 2.38 -5.21
CA VAL A 6 -13.13 2.51 -4.09
C VAL A 6 -12.42 2.84 -2.77
N GLY A 7 -11.12 2.53 -2.66
CA GLY A 7 -10.27 2.87 -1.52
C GLY A 7 -8.79 2.97 -1.92
N MET A 8 -8.05 3.86 -1.26
CA MET A 8 -6.61 4.07 -1.47
C MET A 8 -5.93 4.44 -0.16
N CYS A 9 -4.70 3.99 0.03
CA CYS A 9 -3.84 4.41 1.14
C CYS A 9 -2.42 4.67 0.65
N HIS A 10 -1.67 5.47 1.40
CA HIS A 10 -0.27 5.79 1.11
C HIS A 10 0.57 5.46 2.33
N ILE A 11 1.68 4.76 2.11
CA ILE A 11 2.71 4.50 3.11
C ILE A 11 3.93 5.31 2.70
N PHE A 12 4.24 6.35 3.47
CA PHE A 12 5.44 7.15 3.25
C PHE A 12 6.63 6.49 3.95
N CYS A 13 7.72 6.29 3.22
CA CYS A 13 8.94 5.70 3.72
C CYS A 13 10.15 6.51 3.24
N GLU A 14 11.23 6.51 4.02
CA GLU A 14 12.47 7.20 3.67
C GLU A 14 13.17 6.57 2.47
N SER A 15 13.00 5.25 2.26
CA SER A 15 13.49 4.54 1.08
C SER A 15 12.68 3.26 0.82
N VAL A 16 12.93 2.63 -0.33
CA VAL A 16 12.34 1.32 -0.67
C VAL A 16 12.86 0.23 0.27
N GLU A 17 14.12 0.31 0.68
CA GLU A 17 14.74 -0.62 1.63
C GLU A 17 14.08 -0.52 3.01
N ALA A 18 13.78 0.69 3.49
CA ALA A 18 13.05 0.90 4.74
C ALA A 18 11.64 0.29 4.67
N PHE A 19 10.94 0.47 3.54
CA PHE A 19 9.66 -0.19 3.31
C PHE A 19 9.80 -1.72 3.33
N GLN A 20 10.78 -2.29 2.63
CA GLN A 20 10.97 -3.74 2.58
C GLN A 20 11.37 -4.34 3.94
N ALA A 21 12.19 -3.65 4.71
CA ALA A 21 12.58 -4.08 6.06
C ALA A 21 11.39 -4.09 7.03
N GLY A 22 10.47 -3.13 6.90
CA GLY A 22 9.25 -3.07 7.71
C GLY A 22 8.13 -3.98 7.21
N PHE A 23 7.79 -3.91 5.93
CA PHE A 23 6.68 -4.67 5.33
C PHE A 23 7.02 -6.14 5.09
N GLY A 24 8.23 -6.44 4.61
CA GLY A 24 8.64 -7.78 4.17
C GLY A 24 8.38 -8.89 5.20
N PRO A 25 8.82 -8.75 6.46
CA PRO A 25 8.57 -9.74 7.50
C PRO A 25 7.08 -9.99 7.79
N HIS A 26 6.22 -9.01 7.51
CA HIS A 26 4.78 -9.04 7.81
C HIS A 26 3.90 -9.18 6.56
N ALA A 27 4.49 -9.23 5.37
CA ALA A 27 3.77 -9.17 4.09
C ALA A 27 2.69 -10.26 3.99
N LYS A 28 3.01 -11.48 4.43
CA LYS A 28 2.06 -12.60 4.40
C LYS A 28 0.83 -12.36 5.28
N GLU A 29 1.04 -11.81 6.47
CA GLU A 29 -0.05 -11.50 7.41
C GLU A 29 -0.94 -10.39 6.85
N ILE A 30 -0.32 -9.28 6.41
CA ILE A 30 -1.03 -8.12 5.85
C ILE A 30 -1.84 -8.51 4.61
N MET A 31 -1.22 -9.24 3.67
CA MET A 31 -1.91 -9.66 2.44
C MET A 31 -3.03 -10.67 2.71
N ALA A 32 -2.90 -11.51 3.76
CA ALA A 32 -3.93 -12.47 4.13
C ALA A 32 -5.16 -11.82 4.79
N ASP A 33 -5.01 -10.61 5.35
CA ASP A 33 -6.11 -9.89 6.02
C ASP A 33 -7.08 -9.22 5.02
N ILE A 34 -6.65 -8.96 3.78
CA ILE A 34 -7.47 -8.29 2.74
C ILE A 34 -8.85 -8.96 2.59
N LYS A 35 -8.86 -10.30 2.54
CA LYS A 35 -10.08 -11.11 2.38
C LYS A 35 -11.11 -10.91 3.50
N ASN A 36 -10.71 -10.35 4.64
CA ASN A 36 -11.60 -10.11 5.77
C ASN A 36 -12.49 -8.89 5.55
N TYR A 37 -12.15 -8.00 4.61
CA TYR A 37 -12.91 -6.76 4.34
C TYR A 37 -13.21 -6.50 2.87
N THR A 38 -12.60 -7.20 1.92
CA THR A 38 -12.94 -7.12 0.50
C THR A 38 -12.47 -8.35 -0.27
N ASP A 39 -13.11 -8.64 -1.41
CA ASP A 39 -12.69 -9.64 -2.40
C ASP A 39 -11.84 -9.04 -3.53
N LEU A 40 -11.66 -7.71 -3.55
CA LEU A 40 -10.86 -7.00 -4.53
C LEU A 40 -9.35 -7.22 -4.28
N ALA A 41 -8.60 -7.43 -5.36
CA ALA A 41 -7.14 -7.40 -5.30
C ALA A 41 -6.63 -5.95 -5.38
N PRO A 42 -5.76 -5.49 -4.46
CA PRO A 42 -5.23 -4.14 -4.51
C PRO A 42 -4.17 -3.99 -5.62
N VAL A 43 -3.97 -2.76 -6.08
CA VAL A 43 -2.81 -2.38 -6.89
C VAL A 43 -1.74 -1.82 -5.96
N ILE A 44 -0.51 -2.34 -6.06
CA ILE A 44 0.65 -1.84 -5.32
C ILE A 44 1.50 -0.97 -6.25
N GLN A 45 1.72 0.29 -5.88
CA GLN A 45 2.53 1.23 -6.63
C GLN A 45 3.58 1.86 -5.70
N ILE A 46 4.84 1.86 -6.14
CA ILE A 46 5.95 2.56 -5.48
C ILE A 46 6.28 3.79 -6.31
N SER A 47 6.33 4.97 -5.67
CA SER A 47 6.61 6.24 -6.34
C SER A 47 7.61 7.05 -5.55
N GLU A 48 8.43 7.85 -6.24
CA GLU A 48 9.20 8.92 -5.61
C GLU A 48 8.25 10.07 -5.24
N VAL A 49 8.39 10.59 -4.02
CA VAL A 49 7.57 11.71 -3.55
C VAL A 49 8.25 13.02 -3.92
N VAL A 50 7.81 13.62 -5.04
CA VAL A 50 8.36 14.90 -5.55
C VAL A 50 7.86 16.11 -4.74
N VAL A 51 6.64 16.04 -4.22
CA VAL A 51 6.04 17.06 -3.35
C VAL A 51 5.33 16.35 -2.20
N GLY A 52 5.73 16.68 -0.97
CA GLY A 52 5.17 16.08 0.24
C GLY A 52 3.76 16.55 0.57
N GLN A 53 3.16 15.95 1.60
CA GLN A 53 1.95 16.51 2.20
C GLN A 53 2.27 17.91 2.77
N PRO A 54 1.34 18.88 2.68
CA PRO A 54 1.51 20.19 3.30
C PRO A 54 1.78 20.10 4.80
#